data_AF-A0A939MHA8-F1
#
_entry.id   AF-A0A939MHA8-F1
#
_cell.length_a   1.000
_cell.length_b   1.000
_cell.length_c   1.000
_cell.angle_alpha   90.00
_cell.angle_beta   90.00
_cell.angle_gamma   90.00
#
_symmetry.space_group_name_H-M   'P 1'
#
loop_
_entity.id
_entity.type
_entity.pdbx_description
1 polymer ?
#
loop_
_entity_poly.entity_id
_entity_poly.type
_entity_poly.pdbx_seq_one_letter_code
_entity_poly.pdbx_strand_id
1 'polypeptide(L)'
;MRSLIAKSLVACLAVGVLTAAPAAASAAAAPPQVSYIDGGKIWVSTLDGKHKRAISGAAPTGRKWTEQTQSDDGWIFGVARKPASFGAGAPTRLWKPNGAVAVRSSLGYDPSMASAAVPVDLALTTGGRQVAYTYSYLQYAYPVSNLYQGTWVTNTANSSLTPINISNLLGTSVMGSRLFGVDANSDDALVQDPAGVFSPDFAPWFSLPGLYDVDVSADGRTVAVSFETGSSGDTKELGFIKTAGLGGAITAECLVPTAGGVTDFSLSPDGSWISWVDSRGLLAARTPASPATSCTLVKPVLISKTGSFPSIGATQLATSKNGATPKRKTIPSGWIAKWPKKSSTPKVGKVVKVGKPTLSKAGKKAGLRVSYRWYASGKTIKGATKQKLRIAKKLRNKKITVKVTVSKTGYTSKSKTVKFGKAR
;
A
#
# COMPACT_ATOMS: atom_id res chain seq x y z
N MET A 1 18.05 -15.52 25.63
CA MET A 1 17.40 -14.67 24.60
C MET A 1 18.10 -14.94 23.28
N ARG A 2 17.41 -15.51 22.29
CA ARG A 2 17.96 -15.67 20.94
C ARG A 2 17.93 -14.28 20.27
N SER A 3 19.09 -13.70 19.98
CA SER A 3 19.21 -12.48 19.17
C SER A 3 19.12 -12.88 17.70
N LEU A 4 18.45 -12.07 16.88
CA LEU A 4 18.45 -12.21 15.43
C LEU A 4 19.80 -11.72 14.84
N ILE A 5 20.56 -10.89 15.56
CA ILE A 5 21.88 -10.34 15.15
C ILE A 5 23.06 -11.33 15.33
N ALA A 6 22.87 -12.63 15.08
CA ALA A 6 24.01 -13.54 15.00
C ALA A 6 24.58 -13.56 13.57
N LYS A 7 25.48 -12.60 13.28
CA LYS A 7 26.33 -12.42 12.07
C LYS A 7 25.68 -11.65 10.90
N SER A 8 25.96 -10.34 10.84
CA SER A 8 26.26 -9.60 9.60
C SER A 8 26.58 -8.15 9.95
N LEU A 9 27.87 -7.80 9.98
CA LEU A 9 28.36 -6.44 10.21
C LEU A 9 29.17 -6.03 8.98
N VAL A 10 28.47 -5.49 7.97
CA VAL A 10 29.07 -4.61 6.97
C VAL A 10 28.21 -3.36 6.91
N ALA A 11 28.62 -2.35 7.67
CA ALA A 11 27.99 -1.04 7.70
C ALA A 11 28.68 -0.13 6.69
N CYS A 12 27.92 0.44 5.75
CA CYS A 12 28.39 1.55 4.92
C CYS A 12 28.01 2.87 5.62
N LEU A 13 29.01 3.64 6.05
CA LEU A 13 28.83 4.93 6.71
C LEU A 13 28.42 6.01 5.70
N ALA A 14 27.29 6.68 5.94
CA ALA A 14 27.03 8.01 5.40
C ALA A 14 26.43 8.89 6.51
N VAL A 15 27.24 9.81 7.05
CA VAL A 15 26.82 10.79 8.06
C VAL A 15 26.23 12.01 7.36
N GLY A 16 24.94 12.24 7.56
CA GLY A 16 24.28 13.51 7.24
C GLY A 16 23.44 13.95 8.44
N VAL A 17 23.91 14.97 9.17
CA VAL A 17 23.17 15.56 10.29
C VAL A 17 21.99 16.37 9.74
N LEU A 18 20.75 15.91 10.02
CA LEU A 18 19.54 16.71 9.82
C LEU A 18 18.99 17.14 11.18
N THR A 19 18.90 18.45 11.42
CA THR A 19 18.25 19.01 12.60
C THR A 19 16.73 18.80 12.54
N ALA A 20 16.18 18.15 13.55
CA ALA A 20 14.76 17.86 13.65
C ALA A 20 13.97 19.10 14.13
N ALA A 21 13.03 19.57 13.30
CA ALA A 21 12.02 20.53 13.73
C ALA A 21 10.94 19.84 14.59
N PRO A 22 10.37 20.51 15.60
CA PRO A 22 9.43 19.89 16.52
C PRO A 22 8.15 19.47 15.81
N ALA A 23 7.73 18.23 16.05
CA ALA A 23 6.52 17.64 15.50
C ALA A 23 5.28 18.36 16.06
N ALA A 24 4.58 19.11 15.19
CA ALA A 24 3.27 19.63 15.53
C ALA A 24 2.27 18.46 15.65
N ALA A 25 1.65 18.31 16.82
CA ALA A 25 0.62 17.32 17.09
C ALA A 25 -0.45 17.31 15.97
N SER A 26 -0.50 16.21 15.23
CA SER A 26 -1.46 15.95 14.15
C SER A 26 -2.82 15.60 14.75
N ALA A 27 -3.90 16.10 14.16
CA ALA A 27 -5.26 15.64 14.43
C ALA A 27 -5.30 14.09 14.32
N ALA A 28 -5.82 13.42 15.34
CA ALA A 28 -5.81 11.96 15.44
C ALA A 28 -6.36 11.31 14.17
N ALA A 29 -5.52 10.49 13.53
CA ALA A 29 -5.95 9.59 12.47
C ALA A 29 -7.06 8.68 13.01
N ALA A 30 -7.94 8.18 12.14
CA ALA A 30 -8.89 7.14 12.56
C ALA A 30 -8.09 5.97 13.17
N PRO A 31 -8.54 5.39 14.30
CA PRO A 31 -7.82 4.30 14.93
C PRO A 31 -7.68 3.15 13.92
N PRO A 32 -6.53 2.46 13.87
CA PRO A 32 -6.34 1.36 12.95
C PRO A 32 -7.33 0.23 13.25
N GLN A 33 -7.77 -0.45 12.19
CA GLN A 33 -8.57 -1.66 12.24
C GLN A 33 -7.91 -2.70 11.33
N VAL A 34 -8.17 -3.97 11.57
CA VAL A 34 -7.64 -5.07 10.75
C VAL A 34 -8.71 -5.54 9.78
N SER A 35 -8.41 -5.57 8.49
CA SER A 35 -9.18 -6.35 7.52
C SER A 35 -8.59 -7.74 7.37
N TYR A 36 -9.43 -8.73 7.06
CA TYR A 36 -9.03 -10.14 6.96
C TYR A 36 -10.07 -10.95 6.18
N ILE A 37 -9.71 -12.16 5.77
CA ILE A 37 -10.63 -13.12 5.15
C ILE A 37 -11.11 -14.12 6.20
N ASP A 38 -12.42 -14.36 6.21
CA ASP A 38 -13.02 -15.40 7.04
C ASP A 38 -14.32 -15.92 6.39
N GLY A 39 -14.46 -17.23 6.30
CA GLY A 39 -15.57 -17.89 5.61
C GLY A 39 -15.72 -17.47 4.13
N GLY A 40 -14.61 -17.14 3.46
CA GLY A 40 -14.61 -16.68 2.07
C GLY A 40 -15.19 -15.27 1.85
N LYS A 41 -15.29 -14.47 2.92
CA LYS A 41 -15.69 -13.05 2.91
C LYS A 41 -14.58 -12.19 3.48
N ILE A 42 -14.53 -10.92 3.10
CA ILE A 42 -13.63 -9.94 3.71
C ILE A 42 -14.37 -9.27 4.87
N TRP A 43 -13.74 -9.32 6.04
CA TRP A 43 -14.17 -8.72 7.28
C TRP A 43 -13.25 -7.56 7.67
N VAL A 44 -13.75 -6.69 8.52
CA VAL A 44 -12.97 -5.68 9.24
C VAL A 44 -13.33 -5.77 10.71
N SER A 45 -12.33 -5.74 11.59
CA SER A 45 -12.52 -5.74 13.05
C SER A 45 -11.70 -4.66 13.74
N THR A 46 -12.20 -4.16 14.87
CA THR A 46 -11.37 -3.41 15.81
C THR A 46 -10.26 -4.31 16.36
N LEU A 47 -9.09 -3.74 16.65
CA LEU A 47 -7.93 -4.52 17.11
C LEU A 47 -8.12 -5.12 18.52
N ASP A 48 -9.16 -4.72 19.24
CA ASP A 48 -9.61 -5.34 20.48
C ASP A 48 -10.65 -6.46 20.27
N GLY A 49 -10.98 -6.80 19.01
CA GLY A 49 -11.92 -7.86 18.65
C GLY A 49 -13.40 -7.58 18.96
N LYS A 50 -13.72 -6.45 19.63
CA LYS A 50 -15.09 -6.18 20.13
C LYS A 50 -16.10 -5.88 19.05
N HIS A 51 -15.65 -5.30 17.95
CA HIS A 51 -16.51 -4.97 16.82
C HIS A 51 -15.96 -5.58 15.55
N LYS A 52 -16.83 -6.21 14.76
CA LYS A 52 -16.48 -6.79 13.47
C LYS A 52 -17.61 -6.70 12.48
N ARG A 53 -17.27 -6.62 11.20
CA ARG A 53 -18.24 -6.51 10.11
C ARG A 53 -17.69 -7.05 8.80
N ALA A 54 -18.48 -7.86 8.11
CA ALA A 54 -18.22 -8.24 6.73
C ALA A 54 -18.48 -7.05 5.78
N ILE A 55 -17.54 -6.77 4.87
CA ILE A 55 -17.62 -5.64 3.92
C ILE A 55 -17.83 -6.07 2.47
N SER A 56 -17.53 -7.33 2.14
CA SER A 56 -17.51 -7.79 0.76
C SER A 56 -18.82 -8.36 0.25
N GLY A 57 -19.66 -8.89 1.15
CA GLY A 57 -20.70 -9.86 0.79
C GLY A 57 -20.10 -11.15 0.21
N ALA A 58 -20.92 -11.99 -0.41
CA ALA A 58 -20.45 -13.16 -1.16
C ALA A 58 -19.59 -12.73 -2.36
N ALA A 59 -18.57 -13.51 -2.68
CA ALA A 59 -17.80 -13.32 -3.90
C ALA A 59 -18.65 -13.68 -5.14
N PRO A 60 -18.38 -13.06 -6.32
CA PRO A 60 -19.15 -13.32 -7.52
C PRO A 60 -19.06 -14.78 -7.99
N THR A 61 -20.10 -15.28 -8.66
CA THR A 61 -20.01 -16.45 -9.56
C THR A 61 -19.38 -17.69 -8.92
N GLY A 62 -19.84 -18.07 -7.72
CA GLY A 62 -19.41 -19.28 -7.00
C GLY A 62 -17.97 -19.23 -6.46
N ARG A 63 -17.33 -18.05 -6.45
CA ARG A 63 -15.98 -17.85 -5.92
C ARG A 63 -15.99 -17.54 -4.42
N LYS A 64 -14.81 -17.53 -3.82
CA LYS A 64 -14.55 -17.02 -2.48
C LYS A 64 -13.54 -15.88 -2.57
N TRP A 65 -13.63 -14.91 -1.67
CA TRP A 65 -12.50 -14.00 -1.44
C TRP A 65 -11.38 -14.84 -0.84
N THR A 66 -10.24 -14.89 -1.51
CA THR A 66 -9.11 -15.76 -1.14
C THR A 66 -7.88 -14.98 -0.73
N GLU A 67 -7.74 -13.72 -1.16
CA GLU A 67 -6.68 -12.82 -0.71
C GLU A 67 -7.19 -11.38 -0.60
N GLN A 68 -6.59 -10.62 0.31
CA GLN A 68 -6.93 -9.21 0.54
C GLN A 68 -5.74 -8.43 1.11
N THR A 69 -5.77 -7.12 0.95
CA THR A 69 -4.80 -6.20 1.59
C THR A 69 -5.47 -4.85 1.87
N GLN A 70 -4.91 -4.09 2.79
CA GLN A 70 -5.38 -2.77 3.19
C GLN A 70 -4.27 -1.71 3.08
N SER A 71 -4.61 -0.54 2.56
CA SER A 71 -3.70 0.60 2.54
C SER A 71 -3.70 1.37 3.86
N ASP A 72 -2.64 2.14 4.11
CA ASP A 72 -2.52 2.99 5.31
C ASP A 72 -3.73 3.89 5.56
N ASP A 73 -4.34 4.41 4.49
CA ASP A 73 -5.52 5.29 4.55
C ASP A 73 -6.86 4.55 4.48
N GLY A 74 -6.84 3.22 4.65
CA GLY A 74 -8.00 2.38 4.90
C GLY A 74 -8.71 1.85 3.65
N TRP A 75 -8.13 1.97 2.46
CA TRP A 75 -8.68 1.30 1.26
C TRP A 75 -8.42 -0.18 1.37
N ILE A 76 -9.35 -1.00 0.89
CA ILE A 76 -9.21 -2.45 0.94
C ILE A 76 -9.30 -2.98 -0.48
N PHE A 77 -8.38 -3.85 -0.85
CA PHE A 77 -8.37 -4.54 -2.13
C PHE A 77 -8.52 -6.04 -1.87
N GLY A 78 -9.33 -6.70 -2.69
CA GLY A 78 -9.58 -8.13 -2.55
C GLY A 78 -9.58 -8.84 -3.90
N VAL A 79 -9.18 -10.11 -3.86
CA VAL A 79 -9.14 -11.01 -5.02
C VAL A 79 -10.02 -12.22 -4.73
N ALA A 80 -10.92 -12.52 -5.66
CA ALA A 80 -11.84 -13.64 -5.56
C ALA A 80 -11.46 -14.75 -6.54
N ARG A 81 -11.11 -15.94 -6.02
CA ARG A 81 -10.76 -17.11 -6.83
C ARG A 81 -11.75 -18.25 -6.61
N LYS A 82 -11.77 -19.18 -7.57
CA LYS A 82 -12.33 -20.50 -7.31
C LYS A 82 -11.34 -21.26 -6.40
N PRO A 83 -11.81 -22.15 -5.52
CA PRO A 83 -10.92 -23.07 -4.82
C PRO A 83 -9.97 -23.77 -5.81
N ALA A 84 -8.69 -23.92 -5.44
CA ALA A 84 -7.65 -24.57 -6.24
C ALA A 84 -7.38 -23.95 -7.64
N SER A 85 -7.69 -22.67 -7.85
CA SER A 85 -7.38 -21.97 -9.11
C SER A 85 -6.16 -21.07 -8.96
N PHE A 86 -5.25 -21.13 -9.94
CA PHE A 86 -4.02 -20.33 -10.02
C PHE A 86 -4.26 -18.80 -10.12
N GLY A 87 -5.50 -18.35 -10.32
CA GLY A 87 -5.91 -16.96 -10.08
C GLY A 87 -5.64 -15.94 -11.20
N ALA A 88 -5.08 -16.38 -12.34
CA ALA A 88 -5.02 -15.56 -13.55
C ALA A 88 -6.41 -15.02 -13.94
N GLY A 89 -6.53 -13.70 -14.10
CA GLY A 89 -7.80 -13.04 -14.44
C GLY A 89 -8.86 -13.07 -13.33
N ALA A 90 -8.49 -13.40 -12.09
CA ALA A 90 -9.43 -13.46 -10.96
C ALA A 90 -10.18 -12.13 -10.77
N PRO A 91 -11.51 -12.15 -10.51
CA PRO A 91 -12.25 -10.93 -10.18
C PRO A 91 -11.66 -10.20 -8.97
N THR A 92 -11.46 -8.89 -9.12
CA THR A 92 -10.94 -8.02 -8.06
C THR A 92 -11.95 -6.96 -7.68
N ARG A 93 -11.85 -6.47 -6.45
CA ARG A 93 -12.66 -5.36 -5.99
C ARG A 93 -11.85 -4.46 -5.07
N LEU A 94 -12.04 -3.16 -5.26
CA LEU A 94 -11.48 -2.13 -4.40
C LEU A 94 -12.61 -1.45 -3.63
N TRP A 95 -12.49 -1.41 -2.31
CA TRP A 95 -13.38 -0.68 -1.43
C TRP A 95 -12.69 0.58 -0.92
N LYS A 96 -13.46 1.67 -0.89
CA LYS A 96 -13.05 2.91 -0.23
C LYS A 96 -13.00 2.68 1.29
N PRO A 97 -12.33 3.56 2.05
CA PRO A 97 -12.30 3.49 3.52
C PRO A 97 -13.67 3.58 4.20
N ASN A 98 -14.70 3.95 3.45
CA ASN A 98 -16.09 4.00 3.90
C ASN A 98 -16.91 2.75 3.54
N GLY A 99 -16.27 1.72 2.97
CA GLY A 99 -16.90 0.47 2.58
C GLY A 99 -17.64 0.52 1.24
N ALA A 100 -17.73 1.69 0.59
CA ALA A 100 -18.31 1.77 -0.75
C ALA A 100 -17.35 1.17 -1.78
N VAL A 101 -17.90 0.38 -2.71
CA VAL A 101 -17.10 -0.18 -3.81
C VAL A 101 -16.64 0.95 -4.73
N ALA A 102 -15.33 1.07 -4.90
CA ALA A 102 -14.70 2.03 -5.81
C ALA A 102 -14.57 1.47 -7.23
N VAL A 103 -14.11 0.23 -7.34
CA VAL A 103 -13.74 -0.41 -8.60
C VAL A 103 -14.11 -1.89 -8.53
N ARG A 104 -14.56 -2.43 -9.66
CA ARG A 104 -14.59 -3.87 -9.95
C ARG A 104 -13.73 -4.10 -11.20
N SER A 105 -12.81 -5.04 -11.13
CA SER A 105 -11.89 -5.35 -12.23
C SER A 105 -11.53 -6.84 -12.21
N SER A 106 -10.48 -7.21 -12.92
CA SER A 106 -9.80 -8.49 -12.82
C SER A 106 -8.36 -8.29 -12.35
N LEU A 107 -7.68 -9.33 -11.91
CA LEU A 107 -6.24 -9.27 -11.68
C LEU A 107 -5.53 -9.41 -13.02
N GLY A 108 -4.60 -8.51 -13.32
CA GLY A 108 -3.78 -8.59 -14.52
C GLY A 108 -2.89 -9.84 -14.45
N TYR A 109 -2.62 -10.45 -15.59
CA TYR A 109 -1.67 -11.56 -15.69
C TYR A 109 -1.01 -11.56 -17.05
N ASP A 110 0.19 -12.15 -17.12
CA ASP A 110 0.87 -12.41 -18.38
C ASP A 110 0.38 -13.75 -18.95
N PRO A 111 -0.29 -13.77 -20.12
CA PRO A 111 -0.82 -15.00 -20.72
C PRO A 111 0.26 -15.98 -21.18
N SER A 112 1.53 -15.57 -21.26
CA SER A 112 2.65 -16.49 -21.54
C SER A 112 3.00 -17.39 -20.35
N MET A 113 2.54 -17.06 -19.14
CA MET A 113 2.85 -17.79 -17.91
C MET A 113 1.71 -18.75 -17.55
N ALA A 114 1.59 -19.86 -18.29
CA ALA A 114 0.45 -20.79 -18.18
C ALA A 114 0.26 -21.43 -16.78
N SER A 115 1.31 -21.46 -15.96
CA SER A 115 1.35 -22.05 -14.61
C SER A 115 1.38 -21.00 -13.49
N ALA A 116 1.11 -19.72 -13.79
CA ALA A 116 1.28 -18.64 -12.81
C ALA A 116 0.29 -18.72 -11.65
N ALA A 117 0.81 -18.92 -10.44
CA ALA A 117 0.09 -18.71 -9.19
C ALA A 117 0.08 -17.22 -8.84
N VAL A 118 -1.11 -16.62 -8.85
CA VAL A 118 -1.33 -15.19 -8.54
C VAL A 118 -2.65 -14.93 -7.79
N PRO A 119 -2.67 -13.97 -6.85
CA PRO A 119 -1.50 -13.47 -6.14
C PRO A 119 -0.97 -14.54 -5.16
N VAL A 120 0.24 -14.31 -4.63
CA VAL A 120 0.78 -15.01 -3.45
C VAL A 120 0.74 -14.08 -2.23
N ASP A 121 1.07 -12.81 -2.46
CA ASP A 121 1.04 -11.72 -1.50
C ASP A 121 0.53 -10.44 -2.18
N LEU A 122 0.02 -9.48 -1.40
CA LEU A 122 -0.61 -8.24 -1.85
C LEU A 122 -0.23 -7.02 -0.99
N ALA A 123 0.21 -5.95 -1.65
CA ALA A 123 0.38 -4.63 -1.04
C ALA A 123 -0.35 -3.53 -1.79
N LEU A 124 -1.03 -2.63 -1.07
CA LEU A 124 -1.87 -1.58 -1.63
C LEU A 124 -1.39 -0.18 -1.29
N THR A 125 -1.11 0.62 -2.31
CA THR A 125 -0.68 2.01 -2.08
C THR A 125 -1.78 2.89 -1.51
N THR A 126 -1.38 3.90 -0.74
CA THR A 126 -2.29 4.93 -0.23
C THR A 126 -3.20 5.49 -1.32
N GLY A 127 -4.50 5.58 -1.02
CA GLY A 127 -5.52 6.01 -1.96
C GLY A 127 -6.00 4.91 -2.90
N GLY A 128 -5.56 3.67 -2.72
CA GLY A 128 -5.98 2.49 -3.48
C GLY A 128 -5.64 2.58 -4.97
N ARG A 129 -4.50 3.17 -5.32
CA ARG A 129 -4.17 3.52 -6.73
C ARG A 129 -3.42 2.42 -7.46
N GLN A 130 -2.47 1.80 -6.78
CA GLN A 130 -1.68 0.69 -7.31
C GLN A 130 -1.72 -0.45 -6.31
N VAL A 131 -1.72 -1.66 -6.85
CA VAL A 131 -1.54 -2.88 -6.09
C VAL A 131 -0.26 -3.54 -6.59
N ALA A 132 0.62 -3.86 -5.66
CA ALA A 132 1.74 -4.75 -5.85
C ALA A 132 1.28 -6.16 -5.49
N TYR A 133 1.64 -7.15 -6.29
CA TYR A 133 1.24 -8.52 -6.04
C TYR A 133 2.26 -9.51 -6.56
N THR A 134 2.62 -10.46 -5.69
CA THR A 134 3.64 -11.45 -5.98
C THR A 134 3.09 -12.57 -6.85
N TYR A 135 3.91 -13.06 -7.77
CA TYR A 135 3.62 -14.17 -8.66
C TYR A 135 4.71 -15.25 -8.55
N SER A 136 4.35 -16.48 -8.88
CA SER A 136 5.30 -17.54 -9.18
C SER A 136 4.80 -18.38 -10.36
N TYR A 137 5.69 -18.83 -11.23
CA TYR A 137 5.34 -19.75 -12.31
C TYR A 137 6.50 -20.68 -12.65
N LEU A 138 6.18 -21.89 -13.08
CA LEU A 138 7.15 -22.86 -13.57
C LEU A 138 7.23 -22.77 -15.09
N GLN A 139 8.41 -22.45 -15.60
CA GLN A 139 8.72 -22.62 -17.02
C GLN A 139 9.30 -23.99 -17.23
N TYR A 140 8.54 -24.84 -17.92
CA TYR A 140 9.00 -26.16 -18.28
C TYR A 140 10.11 -26.06 -19.33
N ALA A 141 11.27 -26.62 -19.00
CA ALA A 141 12.35 -26.89 -19.92
C ALA A 141 12.90 -28.28 -19.60
N TYR A 142 13.29 -29.04 -20.62
CA TYR A 142 13.93 -30.34 -20.45
C TYR A 142 15.46 -30.17 -20.54
N PRO A 143 16.26 -30.73 -19.62
CA PRO A 143 15.88 -31.64 -18.53
C PRO A 143 15.52 -30.95 -17.20
N VAL A 144 15.72 -29.63 -17.07
CA VAL A 144 15.50 -28.87 -15.83
C VAL A 144 14.48 -27.76 -16.05
N SER A 145 13.41 -27.76 -15.25
CA SER A 145 12.43 -26.66 -15.21
C SER A 145 12.91 -25.55 -14.28
N ASN A 146 12.57 -24.30 -14.62
CA ASN A 146 12.93 -23.13 -13.81
C ASN A 146 11.69 -22.57 -13.12
N LEU A 147 11.82 -22.25 -11.83
CA LEU A 147 10.83 -21.47 -11.08
C LEU A 147 11.17 -19.99 -11.22
N TYR A 148 10.21 -19.21 -11.72
CA TYR A 148 10.31 -17.76 -11.79
C TYR A 148 9.35 -17.14 -10.79
N GLN A 149 9.83 -16.15 -10.05
CA GLN A 149 9.04 -15.43 -9.06
C GLN A 149 9.37 -13.95 -9.10
N GLY A 150 8.49 -13.15 -8.51
CA GLY A 150 8.68 -11.71 -8.41
C GLY A 150 7.37 -11.02 -8.12
N THR A 151 7.38 -9.70 -8.32
CA THR A 151 6.23 -8.86 -8.01
C THR A 151 5.82 -8.00 -9.20
N TRP A 152 4.52 -7.98 -9.43
CA TRP A 152 3.87 -7.11 -10.39
C TRP A 152 3.25 -5.91 -9.73
N VAL A 153 3.42 -4.73 -10.31
CA VAL A 153 2.69 -3.52 -9.91
C VAL A 153 1.76 -3.08 -11.02
N THR A 154 0.47 -2.98 -10.71
CA THR A 154 -0.55 -2.49 -11.67
C THR A 154 -1.50 -1.48 -11.05
N ASN A 155 -2.35 -0.87 -11.88
CA ASN A 155 -3.41 0.01 -11.41
C ASN A 155 -4.62 -0.81 -10.96
N THR A 156 -5.14 -0.52 -9.77
CA THR A 156 -6.33 -1.20 -9.23
C THR A 156 -7.57 -1.07 -10.11
N ALA A 157 -7.63 -0.01 -10.94
CA ALA A 157 -8.72 0.29 -11.86
C ALA A 157 -8.51 -0.19 -13.30
N ASN A 158 -7.33 -0.67 -13.67
CA ASN A 158 -7.05 -1.06 -15.05
C ASN A 158 -6.13 -2.27 -15.15
N SER A 159 -6.73 -3.46 -15.16
CA SER A 159 -6.05 -4.75 -15.23
C SER A 159 -5.50 -5.12 -16.61
N SER A 160 -5.83 -4.37 -17.66
CA SER A 160 -5.33 -4.61 -19.02
C SER A 160 -3.99 -3.95 -19.33
N LEU A 161 -3.42 -3.20 -18.37
CA LEU A 161 -2.07 -2.68 -18.51
C LEU A 161 -1.06 -3.77 -18.16
N THR A 162 -0.01 -3.88 -18.98
CA THR A 162 1.19 -4.65 -18.63
C THR A 162 1.70 -4.16 -17.28
N PRO A 163 1.75 -5.03 -16.26
CA PRO A 163 2.29 -4.65 -14.97
C PRO A 163 3.76 -4.24 -15.08
N ILE A 164 4.22 -3.41 -14.14
CA ILE A 164 5.65 -3.25 -13.93
C ILE A 164 6.14 -4.53 -13.27
N ASN A 165 7.09 -5.21 -13.89
CA ASN A 165 7.65 -6.46 -13.39
C ASN A 165 8.95 -6.20 -12.63
N ILE A 166 9.03 -6.74 -11.41
CA ILE A 166 10.21 -6.71 -10.56
C ILE A 166 10.52 -8.16 -10.19
N SER A 167 11.51 -8.72 -10.88
CA SER A 167 11.92 -10.11 -10.68
C SER A 167 12.48 -10.33 -9.28
N ASN A 168 12.25 -11.51 -8.72
CA ASN A 168 12.79 -12.01 -7.45
C ASN A 168 12.42 -11.22 -6.18
N LEU A 169 11.60 -10.17 -6.28
CA LEU A 169 11.06 -9.48 -5.11
C LEU A 169 9.80 -10.20 -4.58
N LEU A 170 9.89 -10.79 -3.39
CA LEU A 170 8.80 -11.47 -2.67
C LEU A 170 8.38 -10.70 -1.41
N GLY A 171 7.32 -11.14 -0.72
CA GLY A 171 6.89 -10.59 0.57
C GLY A 171 6.81 -9.07 0.59
N THR A 172 5.99 -8.52 -0.32
CA THR A 172 6.14 -7.12 -0.73
C THR A 172 5.30 -6.20 0.13
N SER A 173 5.94 -5.21 0.75
CA SER A 173 5.27 -4.09 1.42
C SER A 173 5.44 -2.77 0.64
N VAL A 174 4.59 -1.79 0.93
CA VAL A 174 4.56 -0.48 0.26
C VAL A 174 4.56 0.67 1.26
N MET A 175 5.40 1.68 1.00
CA MET A 175 5.39 2.95 1.73
C MET A 175 5.24 4.08 0.71
N GLY A 176 4.01 4.57 0.59
CA GLY A 176 3.65 5.57 -0.42
C GLY A 176 3.74 5.02 -1.84
N SER A 177 4.88 5.21 -2.51
CA SER A 177 5.14 4.72 -3.87
C SER A 177 6.47 3.96 -4.01
N ARG A 178 7.05 3.57 -2.87
CA ARG A 178 8.24 2.73 -2.81
C ARG A 178 7.85 1.33 -2.38
N LEU A 179 8.54 0.35 -2.94
CA LEU A 179 8.41 -1.06 -2.57
C LEU A 179 9.57 -1.49 -1.68
N PHE A 180 9.28 -2.48 -0.85
CA PHE A 180 10.25 -3.22 -0.06
C PHE A 180 9.80 -4.66 -0.10
N GLY A 181 10.74 -5.59 0.01
CA GLY A 181 10.43 -7.00 -0.04
C GLY A 181 11.67 -7.81 0.25
N VAL A 182 11.59 -9.09 -0.04
CA VAL A 182 12.67 -10.05 0.15
C VAL A 182 13.24 -10.44 -1.21
N ASP A 183 14.57 -10.49 -1.33
CA ASP A 183 15.21 -11.11 -2.48
C ASP A 183 15.10 -12.64 -2.38
N ALA A 184 14.42 -13.26 -3.33
CA ALA A 184 14.28 -14.70 -3.42
C ALA A 184 15.61 -15.47 -3.55
N ASN A 185 16.72 -14.80 -3.89
CA ASN A 185 18.02 -15.45 -4.08
C ASN A 185 18.97 -15.33 -2.89
N SER A 186 18.77 -14.36 -1.99
CA SER A 186 19.73 -14.04 -0.93
C SER A 186 19.12 -13.88 0.46
N ASP A 187 17.80 -14.00 0.60
CA ASP A 187 17.05 -13.72 1.83
C ASP A 187 17.29 -12.30 2.37
N ASP A 188 17.73 -11.37 1.52
CA ASP A 188 17.96 -9.98 1.91
C ASP A 188 16.65 -9.19 1.89
N ALA A 189 16.44 -8.38 2.93
CA ALA A 189 15.43 -7.34 2.88
C ALA A 189 15.89 -6.24 1.91
N LEU A 190 15.15 -6.05 0.83
CA LEU A 190 15.45 -5.06 -0.20
C LEU A 190 14.64 -3.78 -0.02
N VAL A 191 15.27 -2.64 -0.31
CA VAL A 191 14.64 -1.33 -0.31
C VAL A 191 14.74 -0.69 -1.69
N GLN A 192 13.59 -0.39 -2.30
CA GLN A 192 13.56 0.24 -3.63
C GLN A 192 14.20 1.62 -3.57
N ASP A 193 15.07 1.92 -4.52
CA ASP A 193 15.73 3.22 -4.60
C ASP A 193 14.70 4.37 -4.69
N PRO A 194 15.00 5.54 -4.11
CA PRO A 194 14.08 6.67 -4.10
C PRO A 194 13.89 7.30 -5.49
N ALA A 195 14.69 6.90 -6.49
CA ALA A 195 14.60 7.39 -7.85
C ALA A 195 13.50 6.64 -8.62
N GLY A 196 12.53 7.38 -9.16
CA GLY A 196 11.43 6.76 -9.94
C GLY A 196 10.25 6.31 -9.08
N VAL A 197 9.17 5.90 -9.74
CA VAL A 197 7.97 5.34 -9.10
C VAL A 197 7.90 3.89 -9.50
N PHE A 198 8.04 2.98 -8.53
CA PHE A 198 8.18 1.54 -8.79
C PHE A 198 9.37 1.22 -9.72
N SER A 199 10.55 1.75 -9.42
CA SER A 199 11.79 1.44 -10.17
C SER A 199 12.20 -0.03 -9.99
N PRO A 200 12.84 -0.68 -10.96
CA PRO A 200 13.42 -2.01 -10.75
C PRO A 200 14.69 -1.98 -9.89
N ASP A 201 15.18 -0.80 -9.48
CA ASP A 201 16.42 -0.64 -8.72
C ASP A 201 16.17 -0.74 -7.21
N PHE A 202 16.94 -1.61 -6.55
CA PHE A 202 16.85 -1.89 -5.13
C PHE A 202 18.24 -1.93 -4.51
N ALA A 203 18.32 -1.52 -3.25
CA ALA A 203 19.50 -1.70 -2.41
C ALA A 203 19.18 -2.69 -1.27
N PRO A 204 20.13 -3.57 -0.89
CA PRO A 204 19.95 -4.40 0.30
C PRO A 204 19.92 -3.52 1.55
N TRP A 205 19.04 -3.87 2.49
CA TRP A 205 18.88 -3.17 3.76
C TRP A 205 19.50 -3.95 4.91
N PHE A 206 19.07 -5.19 5.10
CA PHE A 206 19.65 -6.12 6.06
C PHE A 206 19.44 -7.56 5.56
N SER A 207 20.29 -8.47 6.02
CA SER A 207 20.19 -9.89 5.73
C SER A 207 19.67 -10.62 6.96
N LEU A 208 18.73 -11.54 6.77
CA LEU A 208 18.23 -12.42 7.80
C LEU A 208 18.05 -13.81 7.17
N PRO A 209 18.82 -14.84 7.57
CA PRO A 209 18.69 -16.17 6.98
C PRO A 209 17.25 -16.70 7.08
N GLY A 210 16.74 -17.22 5.97
CA GLY A 210 15.37 -17.73 5.89
C GLY A 210 14.30 -16.64 5.90
N LEU A 211 14.65 -15.36 5.71
CA LEU A 211 13.67 -14.28 5.58
C LEU A 211 12.68 -14.61 4.47
N TYR A 212 11.39 -14.56 4.82
CA TYR A 212 10.32 -14.97 3.92
C TYR A 212 9.41 -13.79 3.54
N ASP A 213 9.12 -12.92 4.50
CA ASP A 213 8.18 -11.81 4.30
C ASP A 213 8.51 -10.64 5.23
N VAL A 214 8.13 -9.43 4.82
CA VAL A 214 8.43 -8.17 5.49
C VAL A 214 7.27 -7.18 5.37
N ASP A 215 6.91 -6.56 6.49
CA ASP A 215 6.00 -5.40 6.51
C ASP A 215 6.64 -4.23 7.27
N VAL A 216 6.36 -3.00 6.82
CA VAL A 216 7.07 -1.79 7.26
C VAL A 216 6.08 -0.69 7.61
N SER A 217 6.24 -0.06 8.77
CA SER A 217 5.43 1.11 9.16
C SER A 217 5.64 2.29 8.20
N ALA A 218 4.66 3.19 8.11
CA ALA A 218 4.68 4.30 7.15
C ALA A 218 5.81 5.34 7.38
N ASP A 219 6.50 5.28 8.53
CA ASP A 219 7.69 6.07 8.85
C ASP A 219 9.01 5.30 8.67
N GLY A 220 8.94 4.01 8.32
CA GLY A 220 10.07 3.13 8.09
C GLY A 220 10.81 2.71 9.36
N ARG A 221 10.28 2.98 10.56
CA ARG A 221 10.98 2.77 11.84
C ARG A 221 10.60 1.47 12.56
N THR A 222 9.52 0.84 12.15
CA THR A 222 9.10 -0.47 12.65
C THR A 222 8.97 -1.41 11.47
N VAL A 223 9.63 -2.55 11.58
CA VAL A 223 9.61 -3.62 10.60
C VAL A 223 9.15 -4.89 11.30
N ALA A 224 8.24 -5.62 10.68
CA ALA A 224 7.88 -6.97 11.07
C ALA A 224 8.40 -7.92 9.99
N VAL A 225 8.93 -9.06 10.40
CA VAL A 225 9.51 -10.05 9.49
C VAL A 225 9.04 -11.44 9.86
N SER A 226 8.77 -12.28 8.86
CA SER A 226 8.72 -13.73 9.09
C SER A 226 9.96 -14.38 8.50
N PHE A 227 10.47 -15.40 9.17
CA PHE A 227 11.66 -16.10 8.73
C PHE A 227 11.62 -17.56 9.16
N GLU A 228 12.17 -18.44 8.35
CA GLU A 228 12.21 -19.87 8.59
C GLU A 228 13.26 -20.24 9.63
N THR A 229 12.86 -21.04 10.61
CA THR A 229 13.77 -21.54 11.65
C THR A 229 13.74 -23.06 11.67
N GLY A 230 14.85 -23.70 11.28
CA GLY A 230 15.03 -25.15 11.38
C GLY A 230 15.45 -25.80 10.06
N SER A 231 15.93 -27.04 10.16
CA SER A 231 16.45 -27.81 9.01
C SER A 231 15.38 -28.31 8.03
N SER A 232 14.09 -28.21 8.39
CA SER A 232 12.98 -28.60 7.50
C SER A 232 12.33 -27.43 6.76
N GLY A 233 12.67 -26.16 7.06
CA GLY A 233 12.07 -24.97 6.42
C GLY A 233 10.60 -24.69 6.75
N ASP A 234 9.83 -25.66 7.24
CA ASP A 234 8.36 -25.54 7.33
C ASP A 234 7.81 -24.64 8.45
N THR A 235 8.64 -24.22 9.42
CA THR A 235 8.18 -23.39 10.55
C THR A 235 8.77 -21.99 10.49
N LYS A 236 7.90 -20.99 10.37
CA LYS A 236 8.26 -19.58 10.36
C LYS A 236 8.03 -18.92 11.72
N GLU A 237 9.05 -18.25 12.22
CA GLU A 237 8.96 -17.36 13.37
C GLU A 237 8.60 -15.93 12.92
N LEU A 238 8.16 -15.09 13.86
CA LEU A 238 7.82 -13.68 13.63
C LEU A 238 8.71 -12.80 14.48
N GLY A 239 9.42 -11.87 13.83
CA GLY A 239 10.30 -10.90 14.45
C GLY A 239 9.78 -9.48 14.31
N PHE A 240 10.14 -8.63 15.27
CA PHE A 240 10.07 -7.19 15.18
C PHE A 240 11.45 -6.58 15.17
N ILE A 241 11.63 -5.57 14.33
CA ILE A 241 12.86 -4.81 14.20
C ILE A 241 12.52 -3.32 14.29
N LYS A 242 13.27 -2.59 15.10
CA LYS A 242 13.28 -1.12 15.12
C LYS A 242 14.46 -0.62 14.32
N THR A 243 14.27 0.46 13.59
CA THR A 243 15.29 1.01 12.71
C THR A 243 15.37 2.53 12.85
N ALA A 244 16.49 3.12 12.43
CA ALA A 244 16.66 4.58 12.39
C ALA A 244 15.74 5.28 11.36
N GLY A 245 15.04 4.49 10.54
CA GLY A 245 14.24 4.91 9.40
C GLY A 245 14.40 3.90 8.28
N LEU A 246 13.65 4.09 7.20
CA LEU A 246 13.69 3.19 6.05
C LEU A 246 15.09 3.10 5.44
N GLY A 247 15.64 1.88 5.33
CA GLY A 247 17.01 1.65 4.86
C GLY A 247 18.10 2.00 5.89
N GLY A 248 17.72 2.42 7.10
CA GLY A 248 18.64 2.81 8.17
C GLY A 248 19.00 1.66 9.11
N ALA A 249 20.01 1.87 9.97
CA ALA A 249 20.49 0.85 10.90
C ALA A 249 19.39 0.28 11.81
N ILE A 250 19.51 -1.01 12.12
CA ILE A 250 18.72 -1.70 13.14
C ILE A 250 19.13 -1.18 14.51
N THR A 251 18.14 -0.78 15.33
CA THR A 251 18.34 -0.22 16.66
C THR A 251 17.81 -1.11 17.78
N ALA A 252 16.90 -2.04 17.46
CA ALA A 252 16.37 -3.02 18.39
C ALA A 252 15.69 -4.17 17.66
N GLU A 253 15.52 -5.28 18.34
CA GLU A 253 14.78 -6.42 17.81
C GLU A 253 14.15 -7.27 18.91
N CYS A 254 13.04 -7.97 18.61
CA CYS A 254 12.53 -9.05 19.46
C CYS A 254 11.68 -10.07 18.69
N LEU A 255 11.59 -11.28 19.24
CA LEU A 255 10.76 -12.37 18.70
C LEU A 255 9.36 -12.35 19.29
N VAL A 256 8.34 -12.32 18.43
CA VAL A 256 6.94 -12.37 18.85
C VAL A 256 6.61 -13.77 19.37
N PRO A 257 5.97 -13.90 20.55
CA PRO A 257 5.56 -15.20 21.08
C PRO A 257 4.36 -15.76 20.29
N THR A 258 4.67 -16.52 19.23
CA THR A 258 3.69 -17.19 18.36
C THR A 258 3.42 -18.61 18.87
N ALA A 259 2.27 -19.16 18.47
CA ALA A 259 1.97 -20.57 18.69
C ALA A 259 2.13 -21.33 17.37
N GLY A 260 3.22 -22.07 17.24
CA GLY A 260 3.58 -22.72 15.96
C GLY A 260 4.04 -21.69 14.91
N GLY A 261 4.03 -22.13 13.65
CA GLY A 261 4.45 -21.33 12.51
C GLY A 261 3.47 -20.20 12.16
N VAL A 262 4.03 -19.06 11.77
CA VAL A 262 3.27 -17.90 11.29
C VAL A 262 3.04 -18.03 9.79
N THR A 263 1.81 -17.76 9.35
CA THR A 263 1.46 -17.84 7.92
C THR A 263 1.30 -16.48 7.27
N ASP A 264 0.98 -15.44 8.05
CA ASP A 264 0.72 -14.09 7.55
C ASP A 264 0.77 -13.08 8.70
N PHE A 265 1.16 -11.83 8.42
CA PHE A 265 1.17 -10.74 9.40
C PHE A 265 1.06 -9.36 8.72
N SER A 266 0.70 -8.35 9.51
CA SER A 266 0.70 -6.96 9.05
C SER A 266 0.86 -5.98 10.21
N LEU A 267 1.59 -4.90 9.95
CA LEU A 267 1.80 -3.76 10.85
C LEU A 267 0.76 -2.67 10.63
N SER A 268 0.43 -1.96 11.71
CA SER A 268 -0.29 -0.70 11.56
C SER A 268 0.60 0.37 10.91
N PRO A 269 0.00 1.38 10.24
CA PRO A 269 0.77 2.44 9.58
C PRO A 269 1.68 3.22 10.53
N ASP A 270 1.32 3.33 11.80
CA ASP A 270 2.14 3.98 12.83
C ASP A 270 3.09 3.03 13.56
N GLY A 271 3.14 1.76 13.16
CA GLY A 271 3.96 0.71 13.75
C GLY A 271 3.58 0.36 15.20
N SER A 272 2.44 0.83 15.72
CA SER A 272 2.02 0.65 17.11
C SER A 272 1.19 -0.62 17.36
N TRP A 273 0.76 -1.30 16.29
CA TRP A 273 0.06 -2.58 16.32
C TRP A 273 0.62 -3.55 15.28
N ILE A 274 0.46 -4.84 15.58
CA ILE A 274 0.64 -5.93 14.63
C ILE A 274 -0.60 -6.83 14.66
N SER A 275 -0.88 -7.48 13.55
CA SER A 275 -1.74 -8.66 13.47
C SER A 275 -0.97 -9.79 12.82
N TRP A 276 -1.25 -11.04 13.22
CA TRP A 276 -0.63 -12.22 12.62
C TRP A 276 -1.54 -13.43 12.71
N VAL A 277 -1.27 -14.42 11.88
CA VAL A 277 -1.96 -15.71 11.88
C VAL A 277 -1.00 -16.79 12.33
N ASP A 278 -1.36 -17.50 13.40
CA ASP A 278 -0.67 -18.70 13.85
C ASP A 278 -1.67 -19.82 14.16
N SER A 279 -1.25 -20.91 14.79
CA SER A 279 -2.13 -22.06 15.09
C SER A 279 -3.37 -21.72 15.94
N ARG A 280 -3.38 -20.58 16.64
CA ARG A 280 -4.53 -20.09 17.42
C ARG A 280 -5.58 -19.38 16.55
N GLY A 281 -5.20 -18.94 15.35
CA GLY A 281 -5.99 -18.11 14.43
C GLY A 281 -5.36 -16.74 14.19
N LEU A 282 -6.18 -15.79 13.74
CA LEU A 282 -5.80 -14.40 13.56
C LEU A 282 -5.80 -13.64 14.89
N LEU A 283 -4.64 -13.15 15.30
CA LEU A 283 -4.45 -12.35 16.51
C LEU A 283 -4.04 -10.91 16.17
N ALA A 284 -4.27 -9.99 17.10
CA ALA A 284 -3.76 -8.63 17.04
C ALA A 284 -3.24 -8.17 18.40
N ALA A 285 -2.23 -7.31 18.41
CA ALA A 285 -1.66 -6.79 19.64
C ALA A 285 -0.88 -5.49 19.43
N ARG A 286 -0.62 -4.77 20.52
CA ARG A 286 0.28 -3.60 20.47
C ARG A 286 1.72 -4.04 20.27
N THR A 287 2.47 -3.31 19.47
CA THR A 287 3.91 -3.50 19.36
C THR A 287 4.62 -2.93 20.61
N PRO A 288 5.78 -3.47 21.00
CA PRO A 288 6.59 -2.91 22.07
C PRO A 288 7.06 -1.49 21.75
N ALA A 289 7.00 -0.59 22.74
CA ALA A 289 7.33 0.83 22.58
C ALA A 289 8.83 1.16 22.67
N SER A 290 9.68 0.25 23.18
CA SER A 290 11.10 0.55 23.50
C SER A 290 12.06 -0.61 23.22
N PRO A 291 13.33 -0.34 22.81
CA PRO A 291 14.35 -1.34 22.44
C PRO A 291 14.81 -2.37 23.47
N ALA A 292 14.39 -2.29 24.73
CA ALA A 292 15.03 -3.07 25.80
C ALA A 292 14.14 -4.15 26.44
N THR A 293 12.93 -4.37 25.92
CA THR A 293 11.98 -5.27 26.59
C THR A 293 11.43 -6.30 25.61
N SER A 294 11.64 -7.56 25.96
CA SER A 294 11.14 -8.73 25.25
C SER A 294 9.70 -8.54 24.76
N CYS A 295 9.41 -8.98 23.54
CA CYS A 295 8.08 -9.12 22.96
C CYS A 295 7.08 -9.95 23.83
N THR A 296 7.51 -10.51 24.96
CA THR A 296 6.69 -11.11 26.02
C THR A 296 5.57 -10.20 26.56
N LEU A 297 5.65 -8.89 26.33
CA LEU A 297 4.61 -7.91 26.72
C LEU A 297 3.43 -7.81 25.73
N VAL A 298 3.48 -8.55 24.62
CA VAL A 298 2.40 -8.62 23.64
C VAL A 298 1.31 -9.53 24.22
N LYS A 299 0.21 -8.93 24.70
CA LYS A 299 -1.01 -9.67 25.06
C LYS A 299 -1.91 -9.77 23.83
N PRO A 300 -1.85 -10.88 23.06
CA PRO A 300 -2.65 -11.02 21.85
C PRO A 300 -4.14 -11.05 22.16
N VAL A 301 -4.90 -10.38 21.31
CA VAL A 301 -6.35 -10.52 21.22
C VAL A 301 -6.66 -11.41 20.02
N LEU A 302 -7.42 -12.49 20.23
CA LEU A 302 -7.92 -13.32 19.13
C LEU A 302 -9.03 -12.56 18.40
N ILE A 303 -8.81 -12.25 17.12
CA ILE A 303 -9.77 -11.55 16.24
C ILE A 303 -10.69 -12.55 15.54
N SER A 304 -10.12 -13.62 14.98
CA SER A 304 -10.87 -14.74 14.39
C SER A 304 -10.08 -16.03 14.46
N LYS A 305 -10.75 -17.14 14.81
CA LYS A 305 -10.14 -18.48 14.85
C LYS A 305 -9.75 -19.00 13.46
N THR A 306 -10.42 -18.53 12.41
CA THR A 306 -10.25 -18.98 11.01
C THR A 306 -9.86 -17.84 10.07
N GLY A 307 -9.54 -16.67 10.64
CA GLY A 307 -9.14 -15.49 9.88
C GLY A 307 -7.78 -15.69 9.20
N SER A 308 -7.65 -15.22 7.96
CA SER A 308 -6.39 -15.23 7.20
C SER A 308 -6.17 -13.91 6.45
N PHE A 309 -4.95 -13.70 5.95
CA PHE A 309 -4.55 -12.50 5.21
C PHE A 309 -4.90 -11.21 5.93
N PRO A 310 -4.45 -10.99 7.18
CA PRO A 310 -4.74 -9.76 7.89
C PRO A 310 -3.98 -8.58 7.29
N SER A 311 -4.61 -7.41 7.28
CA SER A 311 -3.93 -6.17 6.91
C SER A 311 -4.48 -5.02 7.72
N ILE A 312 -3.61 -4.17 8.28
CA ILE A 312 -4.01 -3.09 9.19
C ILE A 312 -3.94 -1.73 8.49
N GLY A 313 -5.02 -0.96 8.59
CA GLY A 313 -5.05 0.42 8.09
C GLY A 313 -6.07 1.31 8.79
N ALA A 314 -6.01 2.62 8.49
CA ALA A 314 -6.86 3.62 9.13
C ALA A 314 -8.29 3.58 8.58
N THR A 315 -9.15 2.72 9.15
CA THR A 315 -10.56 2.59 8.79
C THR A 315 -11.48 2.55 10.01
N GLN A 316 -12.78 2.80 9.82
CA GLN A 316 -13.79 2.81 10.89
C GLN A 316 -14.97 1.88 10.58
N LEU A 317 -14.78 0.92 9.68
CA LEU A 317 -15.87 0.10 9.14
C LEU A 317 -16.49 -0.82 10.18
N ALA A 318 -15.69 -1.33 11.12
CA ALA A 318 -16.17 -2.23 12.16
C ALA A 318 -17.11 -1.53 13.16
N THR A 319 -16.94 -0.23 13.40
CA THR A 319 -17.68 0.56 14.40
C THR A 319 -18.76 1.48 13.80
N SER A 320 -18.85 1.55 12.47
CA SER A 320 -19.87 2.35 11.78
C SER A 320 -21.19 1.58 11.65
N LYS A 321 -22.21 1.97 12.44
CA LYS A 321 -23.54 1.34 12.55
C LYS A 321 -24.30 1.15 11.21
N ASN A 322 -23.91 1.80 10.10
CA ASN A 322 -24.66 1.77 8.84
C ASN A 322 -23.81 1.84 7.55
N GLY A 323 -22.53 1.40 7.53
CA GLY A 323 -21.67 1.69 6.37
C GLY A 323 -21.69 3.16 5.98
N ALA A 324 -21.91 4.00 7.01
CA ALA A 324 -22.08 5.41 6.82
C ALA A 324 -20.74 5.91 6.30
N THR A 325 -20.81 6.48 5.11
CA THR A 325 -19.81 7.42 4.61
C THR A 325 -19.34 8.24 5.81
N PRO A 326 -18.06 8.18 6.23
CA PRO A 326 -17.57 9.16 7.18
C PRO A 326 -17.96 10.49 6.56
N LYS A 327 -18.76 11.31 7.27
CA LYS A 327 -19.03 12.69 6.85
C LYS A 327 -17.66 13.35 6.79
N ARG A 328 -17.05 13.31 5.60
CA ARG A 328 -15.75 13.90 5.35
C ARG A 328 -15.92 15.37 5.70
N LYS A 329 -15.07 15.87 6.60
CA LYS A 329 -15.00 17.30 6.84
C LYS A 329 -14.73 17.96 5.49
N THR A 330 -15.53 18.96 5.13
CA THR A 330 -15.23 19.77 3.95
C THR A 330 -13.94 20.52 4.22
N ILE A 331 -13.04 20.59 3.23
CA ILE A 331 -11.87 21.46 3.35
C ILE A 331 -12.39 22.87 3.67
N PRO A 332 -12.01 23.48 4.82
CA PRO A 332 -12.49 24.81 5.17
C PRO A 332 -12.20 25.78 4.02
N SER A 333 -13.17 26.62 3.65
CA SER A 333 -12.99 27.60 2.56
C SER A 333 -11.76 28.48 2.80
N GLY A 334 -11.53 28.90 4.05
CA GLY A 334 -10.37 29.69 4.46
C GLY A 334 -9.01 28.98 4.36
N TRP A 335 -8.96 27.67 4.07
CA TRP A 335 -7.68 26.99 3.81
C TRP A 335 -7.17 27.21 2.39
N ILE A 336 -8.07 27.48 1.44
CA ILE A 336 -7.75 27.83 0.06
C ILE A 336 -8.01 29.33 -0.09
N ALA A 337 -6.98 30.14 0.17
CA ALA A 337 -7.11 31.60 0.13
C ALA A 337 -7.49 32.11 -1.26
N LYS A 338 -6.83 31.59 -2.31
CA LYS A 338 -7.13 31.96 -3.71
C LYS A 338 -6.95 30.78 -4.65
N TRP A 339 -7.89 30.63 -5.57
CA TRP A 339 -7.75 29.69 -6.69
C TRP A 339 -6.87 30.26 -7.81
N PRO A 340 -6.16 29.41 -8.56
CA PRO A 340 -5.22 29.88 -9.57
C PRO A 340 -5.92 30.46 -10.80
N LYS A 341 -5.21 31.40 -11.44
CA LYS A 341 -5.60 32.01 -12.71
C LYS A 341 -4.87 31.33 -13.88
N LYS A 342 -5.43 31.48 -15.08
CA LYS A 342 -4.80 31.08 -16.35
C LYS A 342 -3.73 32.09 -16.77
N SER A 343 -2.71 31.64 -17.49
CA SER A 343 -1.68 32.53 -18.05
C SER A 343 -2.15 33.30 -19.28
N SER A 344 -2.47 32.58 -20.35
CA SER A 344 -2.67 33.14 -21.70
C SER A 344 -3.62 32.25 -22.50
N THR A 345 -4.14 32.78 -23.60
CA THR A 345 -4.98 32.04 -24.53
C THR A 345 -4.19 30.91 -25.20
N PRO A 346 -4.80 29.73 -25.39
CA PRO A 346 -4.11 28.60 -26.00
C PRO A 346 -3.88 28.85 -27.49
N LYS A 347 -2.60 28.90 -27.89
CA LYS A 347 -2.16 28.96 -29.29
C LYS A 347 -1.40 27.70 -29.65
N VAL A 348 -1.65 27.12 -30.83
CA VAL A 348 -0.95 25.92 -31.32
C VAL A 348 0.57 26.16 -31.30
N GLY A 349 1.32 25.18 -30.81
CA GLY A 349 2.78 25.24 -30.65
C GLY A 349 3.24 25.89 -29.34
N LYS A 350 2.40 26.67 -28.66
CA LYS A 350 2.76 27.36 -27.40
C LYS A 350 2.35 26.56 -26.16
N VAL A 351 2.96 26.91 -25.03
CA VAL A 351 2.67 26.33 -23.72
C VAL A 351 1.76 27.28 -22.93
N VAL A 352 0.65 26.76 -22.42
CA VAL A 352 -0.21 27.45 -21.46
C VAL A 352 0.09 26.96 -20.04
N LYS A 353 -0.07 27.85 -19.05
CA LYS A 353 0.21 27.54 -17.64
C LYS A 353 -1.00 27.91 -16.77
N VAL A 354 -1.25 27.09 -15.76
CA VAL A 354 -2.15 27.42 -14.64
C VAL A 354 -1.32 27.63 -13.37
N GLY A 355 -1.62 28.69 -12.62
CA GLY A 355 -0.93 28.99 -11.37
C GLY A 355 -1.12 27.90 -10.30
N LYS A 356 -0.44 28.05 -9.16
CA LYS A 356 -0.74 27.26 -7.95
C LYS A 356 -1.89 27.94 -7.18
N PRO A 357 -2.79 27.19 -6.54
CA PRO A 357 -3.69 27.78 -5.56
C PRO A 357 -2.86 28.34 -4.39
N THR A 358 -3.26 29.49 -3.88
CA THR A 358 -2.67 30.08 -2.67
C THR A 358 -3.35 29.45 -1.45
N LEU A 359 -2.56 28.80 -0.61
CA LEU A 359 -3.02 28.22 0.65
C LEU A 359 -2.77 29.18 1.80
N SER A 360 -3.71 29.28 2.75
CA SER A 360 -3.51 30.05 3.99
C SER A 360 -2.49 29.37 4.90
N LYS A 361 -2.03 30.05 5.97
CA LYS A 361 -1.12 29.47 6.97
C LYS A 361 -1.68 28.15 7.54
N ALA A 362 -2.98 28.12 7.83
CA ALA A 362 -3.69 26.92 8.26
C ALA A 362 -3.72 25.83 7.17
N GLY A 363 -4.02 26.20 5.92
CA GLY A 363 -4.00 25.25 4.80
C GLY A 363 -2.62 24.65 4.50
N LYS A 364 -1.55 25.44 4.68
CA LYS A 364 -0.15 24.97 4.57
C LYS A 364 0.19 24.00 5.69
N LYS A 365 -0.10 24.39 6.95
CA LYS A 365 0.11 23.53 8.14
C LYS A 365 -0.68 22.21 8.04
N ALA A 366 -1.83 22.24 7.38
CA ALA A 366 -2.67 21.06 7.18
C ALA A 366 -2.17 20.08 6.09
N GLY A 367 -1.09 20.38 5.35
CA GLY A 367 -0.53 19.46 4.35
C GLY A 367 -1.44 19.19 3.15
N LEU A 368 -2.16 20.21 2.66
CA LEU A 368 -3.03 20.06 1.49
C LEU A 368 -2.24 19.67 0.22
N ARG A 369 -2.71 18.66 -0.50
CA ARG A 369 -2.16 18.23 -1.80
C ARG A 369 -2.91 18.88 -2.96
N VAL A 370 -2.19 19.29 -4.01
CA VAL A 370 -2.77 19.91 -5.22
C VAL A 370 -2.49 19.03 -6.43
N SER A 371 -3.51 18.77 -7.24
CA SER A 371 -3.37 18.04 -8.50
C SER A 371 -4.07 18.75 -9.66
N TYR A 372 -3.65 18.44 -10.88
CA TYR A 372 -4.15 19.04 -12.11
C TYR A 372 -4.60 17.95 -13.08
N ARG A 373 -5.65 18.24 -13.83
CA ARG A 373 -6.08 17.42 -14.97
C ARG A 373 -6.54 18.31 -16.11
N TRP A 374 -5.93 18.16 -17.28
CA TRP A 374 -6.31 18.92 -18.47
C TRP A 374 -7.34 18.18 -19.33
N TYR A 375 -8.21 18.97 -19.96
CA TYR A 375 -9.26 18.50 -20.83
C TYR A 375 -9.31 19.31 -22.13
N ALA A 376 -9.61 18.64 -23.23
CA ALA A 376 -9.90 19.23 -24.52
C ALA A 376 -11.32 18.85 -24.95
N SER A 377 -12.19 19.85 -25.10
CA SER A 377 -13.62 19.67 -25.41
C SER A 377 -14.30 18.66 -24.47
N GLY A 378 -13.99 18.73 -23.18
CA GLY A 378 -14.55 17.85 -22.14
C GLY A 378 -13.85 16.49 -21.99
N LYS A 379 -13.04 16.05 -22.96
CA LYS A 379 -12.28 14.79 -22.89
C LYS A 379 -10.93 15.00 -22.21
N THR A 380 -10.53 14.09 -21.32
CA THR A 380 -9.22 14.14 -20.64
C THR A 380 -8.08 14.03 -21.64
N ILE A 381 -7.05 14.88 -21.48
CA ILE A 381 -5.79 14.74 -22.23
C ILE A 381 -4.90 13.76 -21.46
N LYS A 382 -4.60 12.59 -22.06
CA LYS A 382 -3.75 11.54 -21.46
C LYS A 382 -2.38 12.13 -21.08
N GLY A 383 -1.88 11.81 -19.88
CA GLY A 383 -0.61 12.29 -19.35
C GLY A 383 -0.57 13.76 -18.89
N ALA A 384 -1.59 14.57 -19.18
CA ALA A 384 -1.57 16.00 -18.84
C ALA A 384 -2.03 16.25 -17.39
N THR A 385 -1.08 16.14 -16.45
CA THR A 385 -1.28 16.32 -15.00
C THR A 385 -0.41 17.42 -14.37
N LYS A 386 0.43 18.08 -15.15
CA LYS A 386 1.30 19.17 -14.70
C LYS A 386 0.60 20.53 -14.84
N GLN A 387 1.18 21.57 -14.23
CA GLN A 387 0.70 22.95 -14.34
C GLN A 387 0.82 23.54 -15.75
N LYS A 388 1.66 22.94 -16.60
CA LYS A 388 1.95 23.38 -17.96
C LYS A 388 1.33 22.39 -18.95
N LEU A 389 0.73 22.91 -20.02
CA LEU A 389 0.24 22.12 -21.16
C LEU A 389 0.77 22.74 -22.46
N ARG A 390 1.46 21.94 -23.27
CA ARG A 390 1.79 22.32 -24.65
C ARG A 390 0.60 22.08 -25.56
N ILE A 391 0.19 23.10 -26.31
CA ILE A 391 -0.93 23.01 -27.25
C ILE A 391 -0.44 22.38 -28.55
N ALA A 392 -0.61 21.07 -28.70
CA ALA A 392 -0.28 20.36 -29.94
C ALA A 392 -1.28 20.66 -31.07
N LYS A 393 -0.88 20.42 -32.32
CA LYS A 393 -1.73 20.61 -33.52
C LYS A 393 -3.09 19.89 -33.41
N LYS A 394 -3.11 18.68 -32.82
CA LYS A 394 -4.33 17.88 -32.54
C LYS A 394 -5.34 18.51 -31.56
N LEU A 395 -4.94 19.59 -30.88
CA LEU A 395 -5.78 20.33 -29.95
C LEU A 395 -6.39 21.58 -30.59
N ARG A 396 -6.03 21.92 -31.84
CA ARG A 396 -6.61 23.06 -32.56
C ARG A 396 -8.14 23.01 -32.53
N ASN A 397 -8.76 24.16 -32.35
CA ASN A 397 -10.20 24.38 -32.24
C ASN A 397 -10.91 23.70 -31.05
N LYS A 398 -10.17 22.97 -30.19
CA LYS A 398 -10.74 22.35 -28.98
C LYS A 398 -10.78 23.33 -27.82
N LYS A 399 -11.84 23.25 -27.00
CA LYS A 399 -11.97 24.04 -25.77
C LYS A 399 -11.05 23.46 -24.69
N ILE A 400 -10.03 24.22 -24.28
CA ILE A 400 -9.06 23.78 -23.28
C ILE A 400 -9.52 24.21 -21.89
N THR A 401 -9.54 23.26 -20.95
CA THR A 401 -9.80 23.50 -19.54
C THR A 401 -8.86 22.69 -18.66
N VAL A 402 -8.65 23.13 -17.42
CA VAL A 402 -7.94 22.37 -16.40
C VAL A 402 -8.76 22.33 -15.13
N LYS A 403 -8.90 21.15 -14.54
CA LYS A 403 -9.47 20.97 -13.21
C LYS A 403 -8.32 20.96 -12.20
N VAL A 404 -8.28 21.97 -11.34
CA VAL A 404 -7.35 22.03 -10.21
C VAL A 404 -8.06 21.47 -9.00
N THR A 405 -7.50 20.44 -8.37
CA THR A 405 -8.10 19.76 -7.22
C THR A 405 -7.19 19.89 -6.01
N VAL A 406 -7.75 20.32 -4.89
CA VAL A 406 -7.10 20.36 -3.58
C VAL A 406 -7.68 19.24 -2.72
N SER A 407 -6.82 18.40 -2.18
CA SER A 407 -7.20 17.19 -1.45
C SER A 407 -6.43 17.05 -0.15
N LYS A 408 -7.08 16.44 0.84
CA LYS A 408 -6.48 15.98 2.09
C LYS A 408 -7.18 14.69 2.49
N THR A 409 -6.40 13.73 2.99
CA THR A 409 -6.94 12.47 3.53
C THR A 409 -7.94 12.77 4.64
N GLY A 410 -9.09 12.09 4.63
CA GLY A 410 -10.20 12.36 5.56
C GLY A 410 -11.10 13.57 5.22
N TYR A 411 -10.79 14.35 4.17
CA TYR A 411 -11.59 15.52 3.77
C TYR A 411 -12.24 15.35 2.38
N THR A 412 -13.33 16.08 2.14
CA THR A 412 -13.93 16.21 0.81
C THR A 412 -13.09 17.17 -0.01
N SER A 413 -12.56 16.69 -1.14
CA SER A 413 -11.72 17.52 -2.00
C SER A 413 -12.51 18.69 -2.59
N LYS A 414 -11.85 19.82 -2.74
CA LYS A 414 -12.41 20.97 -3.47
C LYS A 414 -11.71 21.07 -4.82
N SER A 415 -12.44 21.50 -5.84
CA SER A 415 -11.84 21.69 -7.17
C SER A 415 -12.39 22.94 -7.84
N LYS A 416 -11.56 23.57 -8.68
CA LYS A 416 -11.96 24.64 -9.58
C LYS A 416 -11.52 24.34 -11.00
N THR A 417 -12.45 24.50 -11.93
CA THR A 417 -12.16 24.40 -13.36
C THR A 417 -11.75 25.77 -13.88
N VAL A 418 -10.56 25.86 -14.47
CA VAL A 418 -10.06 27.07 -15.13
C VAL A 418 -10.24 26.89 -16.64
N LYS A 419 -10.98 27.83 -17.27
CA LYS A 419 -11.30 27.80 -18.70
C LYS A 419 -10.30 28.64 -19.50
N PHE A 420 -9.50 27.99 -20.34
CA PHE A 420 -8.51 28.66 -21.20
C PHE A 420 -9.13 29.18 -22.51
N GLY A 421 -10.22 28.57 -22.98
CA GLY A 421 -10.89 28.92 -24.23
C GLY A 421 -10.53 27.96 -25.37
N LYS A 422 -10.93 28.29 -26.61
CA LYS A 422 -10.58 27.49 -27.79
C LYS A 422 -9.10 27.67 -28.13
N ALA A 423 -8.40 26.57 -28.41
CA ALA A 423 -7.04 26.61 -28.94
C ALA A 423 -7.05 27.11 -30.40
N ARG A 424 -6.29 28.17 -30.68
CA ARG A 424 -6.17 28.77 -32.02
C ARG A 424 -4.87 28.38 -32.69
#